data_AF-A0A0V8DLT0-F1
#
_entry.id   AF-A0A0V8DLT0-F1
#
_cell.length_a   1.000
_cell.length_b   1.000
_cell.length_c   1.000
_cell.angle_alpha   90.00
_cell.angle_beta   90.00
_cell.angle_gamma   90.00
#
_symmetry.space_group_name_H-M   'P 1'
#
loop_
_entity.id
_entity.type
_entity.pdbx_description
1 polymer ?
#
loop_
_entity_poly.entity_id
_entity_poly.type
_entity_poly.pdbx_seq_one_letter_code
_entity_poly.pdbx_strand_id
1 'polypeptide(L)'
;MIVNKEQVMRFILEEKSQEIKFRFYSATTIGGLSKTELATYESIIPKGSTSATYEHRPDIQFNSLKLVESEWDDIAYFSLNNEMICKRSAFGEPMISRNDELFVQSIYKQAIEDEIKAEKNGREVVVSELTEKGAGSLMSDYATYWEQYKKEKNL
;
A
#
# COMPACT_ATOMS: atom_id res chain seq x y z
N MET A 1 -11.16 7.57 8.32
CA MET A 1 -11.64 6.34 7.62
C MET A 1 -10.95 5.07 8.17
N ILE A 2 -11.59 3.90 8.11
CA ILE A 2 -10.90 2.60 8.34
C ILE A 2 -10.08 2.26 7.09
N VAL A 3 -8.80 1.96 7.28
CA VAL A 3 -7.87 1.58 6.20
C VAL A 3 -7.75 0.06 6.18
N ASN A 4 -7.90 -0.53 5.00
CA ASN A 4 -7.70 -1.95 4.77
C ASN A 4 -6.31 -2.22 4.16
N LYS A 5 -5.86 -3.48 4.26
CA LYS A 5 -4.54 -3.89 3.77
C LYS A 5 -4.33 -3.56 2.29
N GLU A 6 -5.35 -3.72 1.45
CA GLU A 6 -5.27 -3.44 0.01
C GLU A 6 -5.02 -1.95 -0.25
N GLN A 7 -5.62 -1.06 0.54
CA GLN A 7 -5.40 0.38 0.42
C GLN A 7 -3.96 0.75 0.79
N VAL A 8 -3.36 0.10 1.79
CA VAL A 8 -1.96 0.31 2.16
C VAL A 8 -1.01 -0.24 1.10
N MET A 9 -1.28 -1.44 0.57
CA MET A 9 -0.47 -2.02 -0.50
C MET A 9 -0.48 -1.13 -1.75
N ARG A 10 -1.65 -0.58 -2.11
CA ARG A 10 -1.76 0.41 -3.20
C ARG A 10 -1.00 1.69 -2.87
N PHE A 11 -1.18 2.24 -1.67
CA PHE A 11 -0.45 3.42 -1.19
C PHE A 11 1.07 3.25 -1.31
N ILE A 12 1.62 2.09 -0.91
CA ILE A 12 3.06 1.77 -1.06
C ILE A 12 3.49 1.81 -2.53
N LEU A 13 2.62 1.37 -3.45
CA LEU A 13 2.90 1.37 -4.88
C LEU A 13 2.82 2.76 -5.52
N GLU A 14 1.92 3.61 -5.05
CA GLU A 14 1.70 4.98 -5.54
C GLU A 14 2.75 5.94 -5.00
N GLU A 15 3.10 5.81 -3.71
CA GLU A 15 4.04 6.69 -3.01
C GLU A 15 5.48 6.19 -3.02
N LYS A 16 5.86 5.35 -4.00
CA LYS A 16 7.25 4.87 -4.18
C LYS A 16 8.26 6.00 -4.30
N SER A 17 7.84 7.21 -4.69
CA SER A 17 8.73 8.37 -4.81
C SER A 17 9.18 8.95 -3.46
N GLN A 18 8.64 8.42 -2.35
CA GLN A 18 8.86 8.89 -0.99
C GLN A 18 9.30 7.73 -0.08
N GLU A 19 9.86 8.07 1.07
CA GLU A 19 10.19 7.08 2.10
C GLU A 19 8.95 6.79 2.95
N ILE A 20 8.67 5.49 3.14
CA ILE A 20 7.57 5.04 4.00
C ILE A 20 8.19 4.30 5.19
N LYS A 21 7.74 4.61 6.39
CA LYS A 21 8.10 3.90 7.61
C LYS A 21 6.90 3.17 8.19
N PHE A 22 7.15 2.05 8.85
CA PHE A 22 6.10 1.33 9.56
C PHE A 22 6.68 0.54 10.72
N ARG A 23 5.83 0.26 11.71
CA ARG A 23 6.26 -0.40 12.94
C ARG A 23 5.25 -1.44 13.37
N PHE A 24 5.77 -2.53 13.91
CA PHE A 24 4.99 -3.64 14.43
C PHE A 24 4.69 -3.46 15.91
N TYR A 25 3.65 -4.14 16.38
CA TYR A 25 3.49 -4.45 17.79
C TYR A 25 4.61 -5.38 18.27
N SER A 26 4.93 -5.31 19.56
CA SER A 26 5.91 -6.21 20.19
C SER A 26 5.34 -7.62 20.34
N ALA A 27 6.21 -8.60 20.55
CA ALA A 27 5.81 -9.96 20.94
C ALA A 27 4.98 -9.97 22.24
N THR A 28 5.26 -9.05 23.18
CA THR A 28 4.50 -8.85 24.41
C THR A 28 3.05 -8.48 24.09
N THR A 29 2.84 -7.58 23.14
CA THR A 29 1.51 -7.15 22.71
C THR A 29 0.79 -8.25 21.95
N ILE A 30 1.46 -8.91 21.00
CA ILE A 30 0.89 -10.02 20.22
C ILE A 30 0.50 -11.18 21.16
N GLY A 31 1.29 -11.43 22.21
CA GLY A 31 1.00 -12.41 23.26
C GLY A 31 -0.06 -11.98 24.28
N GLY A 32 -0.66 -10.79 24.13
CA GLY A 32 -1.75 -10.30 24.99
C GLY A 32 -1.31 -9.75 26.35
N LEU A 33 -0.02 -9.59 26.59
CA LEU A 33 0.53 -9.04 27.84
C LEU A 33 0.58 -7.51 27.85
N SER A 34 0.48 -6.89 26.68
CA SER A 34 0.31 -5.46 26.48
C SER A 34 -0.71 -5.22 25.36
N LYS A 35 -1.26 -4.01 25.26
CA LYS A 35 -2.17 -3.63 24.18
C LYS A 35 -1.54 -2.72 23.13
N THR A 36 -0.44 -2.05 23.46
CA THR A 36 0.09 -0.94 22.66
C THR A 36 1.61 -0.93 22.55
N GLU A 37 2.30 -1.86 23.22
CA GLU A 37 3.76 -1.92 23.17
C GLU A 37 4.23 -2.29 21.75
N LEU A 38 5.19 -1.51 21.25
CA LEU A 38 5.70 -1.63 19.89
C LEU A 38 7.03 -2.38 19.87
N ALA A 39 7.32 -3.03 18.74
CA ALA A 39 8.63 -3.59 18.48
C ALA A 39 9.69 -2.48 18.49
N THR A 40 10.88 -2.80 19.01
CA THR A 40 12.00 -1.86 19.13
C THR A 40 12.38 -1.25 17.78
N TYR A 41 12.32 -2.05 16.72
CA TYR A 41 12.84 -1.68 15.41
C TYR A 41 11.76 -1.15 14.48
N GLU A 42 12.06 -0.03 13.82
CA GLU A 42 11.24 0.50 12.73
C GLU A 42 11.66 -0.14 11.40
N SER A 43 10.67 -0.40 10.56
CA SER A 43 10.88 -0.82 9.18
C SER A 43 10.73 0.37 8.24
N ILE A 44 11.53 0.40 7.19
CA ILE A 44 11.58 1.47 6.19
C ILE A 44 11.46 0.86 4.81
N ILE A 45 10.66 1.47 3.94
CA ILE A 45 10.65 1.27 2.50
C ILE A 45 11.37 2.49 1.91
N PRO A 46 12.63 2.33 1.44
CA PRO A 46 13.36 3.43 0.87
C PRO A 46 12.68 3.99 -0.38
N LYS A 47 12.91 5.28 -0.63
CA LYS A 47 12.48 5.92 -1.87
C LYS A 47 12.93 5.13 -3.11
N GLY A 48 11.99 4.90 -4.01
CA GLY A 48 12.17 4.17 -5.27
C GLY A 48 12.09 2.65 -5.14
N SER A 49 11.79 2.12 -3.95
CA SER A 49 11.81 0.69 -3.65
C SER A 49 10.43 0.15 -3.29
N THR A 50 10.23 -1.14 -3.53
CA THR A 50 9.16 -1.96 -2.93
C THR A 50 9.71 -3.00 -1.95
N SER A 51 11.01 -2.97 -1.70
CA SER A 51 11.65 -3.75 -0.64
C SER A 51 11.76 -2.89 0.60
N ALA A 52 11.30 -3.44 1.72
CA ALA A 52 11.49 -2.89 3.04
C ALA A 52 12.75 -3.46 3.69
N THR A 53 13.24 -2.74 4.69
CA THR A 53 14.37 -3.11 5.55
C THR A 53 14.13 -2.59 6.96
N TYR A 54 14.96 -2.99 7.93
CA TYR A 54 14.97 -2.34 9.24
C TYR A 54 15.90 -1.13 9.21
N GLU A 55 15.51 -0.03 9.86
CA GLU A 55 16.28 1.23 9.87
C GLU A 55 17.74 1.04 10.31
N HIS A 56 17.99 0.09 11.22
CA HIS A 56 19.30 -0.20 11.80
C HIS A 56 19.98 -1.45 11.18
N ARG A 57 19.32 -2.15 10.26
CA ARG A 57 19.82 -3.36 9.56
C ARG A 57 19.47 -3.32 8.07
N PRO A 58 20.03 -2.36 7.30
CA PRO A 58 19.79 -2.21 5.86
C PRO A 58 20.22 -3.43 5.03
N ASP A 59 21.05 -4.31 5.60
CA ASP A 59 21.48 -5.58 5.03
C ASP A 59 20.34 -6.59 4.89
N ILE A 60 19.30 -6.48 5.73
CA ILE A 60 18.14 -7.38 5.70
C ILE A 60 17.06 -6.73 4.85
N GLN A 61 16.74 -7.32 3.71
CA GLN A 61 15.68 -6.84 2.81
C GLN A 61 14.56 -7.86 2.69
N PHE A 62 13.34 -7.36 2.63
CA PHE A 62 12.13 -8.18 2.46
C PHE A 62 11.12 -7.43 1.60
N ASN A 63 10.24 -8.18 0.92
CA ASN A 63 9.22 -7.59 0.06
C ASN A 63 8.13 -6.95 0.93
N SER A 64 7.94 -5.62 0.81
CA SER A 64 7.00 -4.89 1.68
C SER A 64 5.55 -5.29 1.45
N LEU A 65 5.16 -5.58 0.21
CA LEU A 65 3.79 -5.97 -0.13
C LEU A 65 3.44 -7.34 0.46
N LYS A 66 4.34 -8.32 0.34
CA LYS A 66 4.16 -9.65 0.95
C LYS A 66 4.08 -9.57 2.47
N LEU A 67 4.90 -8.70 3.08
CA LEU A 67 4.89 -8.49 4.52
C LEU A 67 3.57 -7.86 4.97
N VAL A 68 3.07 -6.83 4.29
CA VAL A 68 1.76 -6.24 4.59
C VAL A 68 0.64 -7.26 4.40
N GLU A 69 0.72 -8.12 3.38
CA GLU A 69 -0.28 -9.16 3.14
C GLU A 69 -0.32 -10.22 4.26
N SER A 70 0.84 -10.63 4.78
CA SER A 70 0.97 -11.69 5.80
C SER A 70 0.85 -11.19 7.23
N GLU A 71 1.39 -10.01 7.53
CA GLU A 71 1.56 -9.48 8.89
C GLU A 71 0.66 -8.26 9.17
N TRP A 72 -0.41 -8.06 8.40
CA TRP A 72 -1.28 -6.88 8.47
C TRP A 72 -1.76 -6.52 9.88
N ASP A 73 -2.12 -7.54 10.66
CA ASP A 73 -2.71 -7.35 11.99
C ASP A 73 -1.67 -6.99 13.04
N ASP A 74 -0.40 -7.32 12.78
CA ASP A 74 0.72 -7.04 13.67
C ASP A 74 1.31 -5.64 13.43
N ILE A 75 0.96 -4.98 12.31
CA ILE A 75 1.41 -3.64 12.00
C ILE A 75 0.60 -2.59 12.77
N ALA A 76 1.30 -1.75 13.53
CA ALA A 76 0.71 -0.73 14.38
C ALA A 76 0.44 0.59 13.65
N TYR A 77 1.35 1.04 12.78
CA TYR A 77 1.19 2.29 12.03
C TYR A 77 2.05 2.33 10.76
N PHE A 78 1.69 3.25 9.86
CA PHE A 78 2.51 3.71 8.74
C PHE A 78 2.76 5.21 8.85
N SER A 79 3.92 5.64 8.37
CA SER A 79 4.32 7.05 8.26
C SER A 79 4.91 7.34 6.90
N LEU A 80 4.68 8.54 6.40
CA LEU A 80 5.23 9.09 5.16
C LEU A 80 6.01 10.35 5.53
N ASN A 81 7.29 10.46 5.16
CA ASN A 81 8.15 11.58 5.57
C ASN A 81 8.12 11.89 7.08
N ASN A 82 8.11 10.85 7.92
CA ASN A 82 7.98 10.92 9.38
C ASN A 82 6.64 11.46 9.92
N GLU A 83 5.64 11.69 9.07
CA GLU A 83 4.27 11.97 9.49
C GLU A 83 3.45 10.68 9.49
N MET A 84 2.82 10.37 10.62
CA MET A 84 1.98 9.18 10.76
C MET A 84 0.68 9.34 9.96
N ILE A 85 0.49 8.50 8.95
CA ILE A 85 -0.63 8.59 8.01
C ILE A 85 -1.80 7.68 8.39
N CYS A 86 -1.53 6.58 9.08
CA CYS A 86 -2.54 5.70 9.65
C CYS A 86 -2.00 4.94 10.86
N LYS A 87 -2.87 4.58 11.80
CA LYS A 87 -2.50 3.81 12.99
C LYS A 87 -3.65 2.98 13.55
N ARG A 88 -3.30 1.92 14.28
CA ARG A 88 -4.20 1.24 15.22
C ARG A 88 -4.05 1.89 16.60
N SER A 89 -5.15 2.02 17.33
CA SER A 89 -5.13 2.53 18.71
C SER A 89 -4.56 1.51 19.69
N ALA A 90 -4.82 0.22 19.44
CA ALA A 90 -4.30 -0.94 20.17
C ALA A 90 -4.28 -2.17 19.26
N PHE A 91 -3.58 -3.22 19.67
CA PHE A 91 -3.59 -4.48 18.94
C PHE A 91 -4.99 -5.09 18.87
N GLY A 92 -5.36 -5.58 17.67
CA GLY A 92 -6.71 -6.05 17.35
C GLY A 92 -7.72 -4.95 16.97
N GLU A 93 -7.40 -3.67 17.19
CA GLU A 93 -8.25 -2.55 16.76
C GLU A 93 -8.04 -2.22 15.28
N PRO A 94 -9.05 -1.67 14.57
CA PRO A 94 -8.92 -1.32 13.16
C PRO A 94 -7.83 -0.25 12.92
N MET A 95 -7.20 -0.32 11.74
CA MET A 95 -6.27 0.71 11.27
C MET A 95 -7.07 1.95 10.86
N ILE A 96 -6.82 3.07 11.51
CA ILE A 96 -7.51 4.34 11.25
C ILE A 96 -6.59 5.31 10.53
N SER A 97 -7.06 5.83 9.40
CA SER A 97 -6.37 6.88 8.66
C SER A 97 -6.38 8.21 9.43
N ARG A 98 -5.27 8.94 9.31
CA ARG A 98 -5.11 10.33 9.75
C ARG A 98 -5.19 11.33 8.59
N ASN A 99 -5.05 10.86 7.36
CA ASN A 99 -5.24 11.64 6.15
C ASN A 99 -5.98 10.76 5.13
N ASP A 100 -7.31 10.89 5.12
CA ASP A 100 -8.19 10.01 4.35
C ASP A 100 -7.93 10.11 2.84
N GLU A 101 -7.49 11.28 2.35
CA GLU A 101 -7.20 11.51 0.93
C GLU A 101 -6.10 10.59 0.39
N LEU A 102 -5.13 10.18 1.23
CA LEU A 102 -4.06 9.26 0.83
C LEU A 102 -4.55 7.83 0.57
N PHE A 103 -5.74 7.48 1.04
CA PHE A 103 -6.28 6.12 0.97
C PHE A 103 -7.58 6.03 0.16
N VAL A 104 -8.11 7.18 -0.28
CA VAL A 104 -9.22 7.26 -1.23
C VAL A 104 -8.67 7.08 -2.64
N GLN A 105 -9.13 6.04 -3.31
CA GLN A 105 -8.81 5.83 -4.72
C GLN A 105 -9.62 6.82 -5.55
N SER A 106 -9.01 7.43 -6.58
CA SER A 106 -9.82 8.16 -7.55
C SER A 106 -10.79 7.18 -8.22
N ILE A 107 -12.03 7.60 -8.48
CA ILE A 107 -13.08 6.80 -9.13
C ILE A 107 -12.55 6.12 -10.41
N TYR A 108 -11.64 6.80 -11.10
CA TYR A 108 -11.00 6.33 -12.33
C TYR A 108 -9.99 5.20 -12.10
N LYS A 109 -9.12 5.31 -11.08
CA LYS A 109 -8.20 4.21 -10.74
C LYS A 109 -8.95 2.97 -10.27
N GLN A 110 -10.08 3.18 -9.60
CA GLN A 110 -10.95 2.09 -9.19
C GLN A 110 -11.61 1.41 -10.40
N ALA A 111 -12.08 2.18 -11.39
CA ALA A 111 -12.62 1.63 -12.64
C ALA A 111 -11.59 0.81 -13.42
N ILE A 112 -10.33 1.25 -13.49
CA ILE A 112 -9.23 0.51 -14.13
C ILE A 112 -8.94 -0.79 -13.38
N GLU A 113 -8.85 -0.75 -12.05
CA GLU A 113 -8.62 -1.97 -11.26
C GLU A 113 -9.79 -2.96 -11.37
N ASP A 114 -11.02 -2.47 -11.44
CA ASP A 114 -12.20 -3.31 -11.63
C ASP A 114 -12.21 -3.93 -13.03
N GLU A 115 -11.83 -3.19 -14.08
CA GLU A 115 -11.66 -3.72 -15.44
C GLU A 115 -10.57 -4.80 -15.50
N ILE A 116 -9.41 -4.59 -14.85
CA ILE A 116 -8.33 -5.59 -14.77
C ILE A 116 -8.76 -6.84 -13.99
N LYS A 117 -9.47 -6.66 -12.87
CA LYS A 117 -10.02 -7.80 -12.10
C LYS A 117 -11.09 -8.53 -12.90
N ALA A 118 -11.89 -7.82 -13.68
CA ALA A 118 -12.92 -8.39 -14.52
C ALA A 118 -12.30 -9.16 -15.70
N GLU A 119 -11.25 -8.64 -16.34
CA GLU A 119 -10.48 -9.34 -17.37
C GLU A 119 -9.85 -10.64 -16.82
N LYS A 120 -9.24 -10.59 -15.64
CA LYS A 120 -8.72 -11.79 -14.94
C LYS A 120 -9.80 -12.82 -14.59
N ASN A 121 -11.05 -12.38 -14.41
CA ASN A 121 -12.18 -13.22 -14.02
C ASN A 121 -13.18 -13.47 -15.17
N GLY A 122 -12.88 -13.04 -16.39
CA GLY A 122 -13.74 -13.18 -17.58
C GLY A 122 -15.09 -12.44 -17.51
N ARG A 123 -15.18 -11.33 -16.78
CA ARG A 123 -16.40 -10.49 -16.66
C ARG A 123 -16.21 -9.16 -17.39
N GLU A 124 -17.30 -8.58 -17.90
CA GLU A 124 -17.31 -7.32 -18.63
C GLU A 124 -17.69 -6.15 -17.70
N VAL A 125 -17.00 -5.01 -17.80
CA VAL A 125 -17.26 -3.79 -17.02
C VAL A 125 -17.64 -2.66 -17.98
N VAL A 126 -18.77 -2.01 -17.73
CA VAL A 126 -19.27 -0.89 -18.54
C VAL A 126 -18.84 0.43 -17.87
N VAL A 127 -17.98 1.20 -18.53
CA VAL A 127 -17.54 2.52 -18.05
C VAL A 127 -18.36 3.61 -18.75
N SER A 128 -18.97 4.51 -17.98
CA SER A 128 -19.74 5.66 -18.49
C SER A 128 -18.85 6.83 -18.93
N GLU A 129 -19.40 7.65 -19.84
CA GLU A 129 -18.72 8.57 -20.76
C GLU A 129 -17.61 9.47 -20.16
N LEU A 130 -16.46 9.47 -20.83
CA LEU A 130 -15.22 10.18 -20.47
C LEU A 130 -15.19 11.61 -21.02
N THR A 131 -14.63 12.54 -20.24
CA THR A 131 -14.21 13.87 -20.75
C THR A 131 -12.81 13.80 -21.36
N GLU A 132 -12.55 14.57 -22.42
CA GLU A 132 -11.30 14.53 -23.22
C GLU A 132 -10.01 14.70 -22.40
N LYS A 133 -10.05 15.48 -21.31
CA LYS A 133 -8.89 15.70 -20.44
C LYS A 133 -8.55 14.47 -19.58
N GLY A 134 -9.56 13.67 -19.23
CA GLY A 134 -9.38 12.38 -18.52
C GLY A 134 -8.86 11.28 -19.44
N ALA A 135 -9.29 11.27 -20.72
CA ALA A 135 -8.78 10.33 -21.73
C ALA A 135 -7.27 10.47 -21.95
N GLY A 136 -6.73 11.70 -21.85
CA GLY A 136 -5.29 11.96 -22.01
C GLY A 136 -4.41 11.33 -20.92
N SER A 137 -4.80 11.42 -19.64
CA SER A 137 -4.03 10.78 -18.56
C SER A 137 -4.24 9.27 -18.51
N LEU A 138 -5.42 8.80 -18.92
CA LEU A 138 -5.72 7.38 -19.06
C LEU A 138 -4.75 6.69 -20.03
N MET A 139 -4.49 7.30 -21.18
CA MET A 139 -3.59 6.73 -22.19
C MET A 139 -2.12 6.75 -21.73
N SER A 140 -1.68 7.74 -20.95
CA SER A 140 -0.29 7.77 -20.44
C SER A 140 -0.04 6.72 -19.38
N ASP A 141 -1.00 6.53 -18.46
CA ASP A 141 -0.87 5.57 -17.37
C ASP A 141 -1.02 4.14 -17.90
N TYR A 142 -1.92 3.94 -18.88
CA TYR A 142 -2.09 2.68 -19.59
C TYR A 142 -0.87 2.30 -20.43
N ALA A 143 -0.25 3.27 -21.13
CA ALA A 143 0.98 3.04 -21.90
C ALA A 143 2.16 2.67 -20.99
N THR A 144 2.34 3.39 -19.88
CA THR A 144 3.41 3.11 -18.90
C THR A 144 3.26 1.72 -18.28
N TYR A 145 2.02 1.34 -17.95
CA TYR A 145 1.69 0.02 -17.45
C TYR A 145 1.98 -1.09 -18.48
N TRP A 146 1.56 -0.92 -19.73
CA TRP A 146 1.81 -1.89 -20.79
C TRP A 146 3.29 -2.07 -21.12
N GLU A 147 4.07 -1.00 -21.07
CA GLU A 147 5.53 -1.09 -21.24
C GLU A 147 6.19 -1.90 -20.12
N GLN A 148 5.73 -1.73 -18.87
CA GLN A 148 6.22 -2.52 -17.73
C GLN A 148 5.78 -3.99 -17.83
N TYR A 149 4.52 -4.24 -18.18
CA TYR A 149 3.98 -5.59 -18.33
C TYR A 149 4.72 -6.40 -19.40
N LYS A 150 5.00 -5.80 -20.56
CA LYS A 150 5.78 -6.45 -21.64
C LYS A 150 7.20 -6.79 -21.19
N LYS A 151 7.86 -5.88 -20.47
CA LYS A 151 9.20 -6.11 -19.91
C LYS A 151 9.23 -7.25 -18.89
N GLU A 152 8.24 -7.36 -18.02
CA GLU A 152 8.19 -8.42 -17.00
C GLU A 152 7.82 -9.79 -17.57
N LYS A 153 7.16 -9.84 -18.74
CA LYS A 153 6.73 -11.07 -19.39
C LYS A 153 7.61 -11.51 -20.57
N ASN A 154 8.68 -10.78 -20.89
CA ASN A 154 9.51 -10.98 -22.09
C ASN A 154 8.66 -11.09 -23.38
N LEU A 155 7.68 -10.19 -23.51
CA LEU A 155 6.86 -10.03 -24.71
C LEU A 155 7.31 -8.83 -25.55
#